data_AF-A0A2T0AVA5-F1
#
_entry.id   AF-A0A2T0AVA5-F1
#
_cell.length_a   1.000
_cell.length_b   1.000
_cell.length_c   1.000
_cell.angle_alpha   90.00
_cell.angle_beta   90.00
_cell.angle_gamma   90.00
#
_symmetry.space_group_name_H-M   'P 1'
#
loop_
_entity.id
_entity.type
_entity.pdbx_description
1 polymer ?
#
loop_
_entity_poly.entity_id
_entity_poly.type
_entity_poly.pdbx_seq_one_letter_code
_entity_poly.pdbx_strand_id
1 'polypeptide(L)'
;MLKIRDVVEIILLVIKEMHQILTTCQDFAELEKRIYRLVQTITLKLLLTACNYLDEELMKSRDKERLKLIHTKTREIITPFGEVMFKRRYYRDLKTGEGRYLLDEALGLAPRQRLSPWTTEIAVHVAAEMPYHKAAILLRELTLGAVDIRAMTIWDEAQEAGKKLLEQAEEERQAVFDRGELPKGWRQSRELRVEADEVWVAGRDNGKGRRKIAIKIGVGYEGKVKVGQNRRSLQERQVVAGVTEGKVFWEEVIAQLGRRWDLSAVEEYYVGGDGASWIKQGLEYFPRATYRLDPLSKKQLGRDLSDKSNRKAGSDRRPGIPPHSPENETAWSTLE
;
A
#
# COMPACT_ATOMS: atom_id res chain seq x y z
N MET A 1 -39.36 -0.98 7.23
CA MET A 1 -39.48 -0.04 8.35
C MET A 1 -38.72 -0.64 9.54
N LEU A 2 -37.78 0.10 10.13
CA LEU A 2 -37.13 -0.32 11.38
C LEU A 2 -38.22 -0.55 12.43
N LYS A 3 -38.15 -1.66 13.19
CA LYS A 3 -39.18 -1.93 14.20
C LYS A 3 -39.02 -0.89 15.31
N ILE A 4 -40.10 -0.20 15.64
CA ILE A 4 -40.13 0.82 16.71
C ILE A 4 -39.53 0.25 18.01
N ARG A 5 -39.80 -1.03 18.28
CA ARG A 5 -39.21 -1.76 19.40
C ARG A 5 -37.68 -1.71 19.43
N ASP A 6 -37.01 -1.97 18.31
CA ASP A 6 -35.54 -1.99 18.25
C ASP A 6 -34.96 -0.61 18.56
N VAL A 7 -35.61 0.45 18.06
CA VAL A 7 -35.23 1.85 18.31
C VAL A 7 -35.43 2.21 19.78
N VAL A 8 -36.56 1.84 20.37
CA VAL A 8 -36.86 2.10 21.79
C VAL A 8 -35.87 1.36 22.69
N GLU A 9 -35.55 0.10 22.40
CA GLU A 9 -34.56 -0.69 23.16
C GLU A 9 -33.18 -0.03 23.13
N ILE A 10 -32.75 0.53 21.99
CA ILE A 10 -31.49 1.26 21.87
C ILE A 10 -31.53 2.54 22.71
N ILE A 11 -32.59 3.34 22.64
CA ILE A 11 -32.72 4.59 23.41
C ILE A 11 -32.68 4.30 24.92
N LEU A 12 -33.44 3.31 25.38
CA LEU A 12 -33.46 2.92 26.80
C LEU A 12 -32.09 2.45 27.28
N LEU A 13 -31.35 1.70 26.45
CA LEU A 13 -29.97 1.32 26.72
C LEU A 13 -29.09 2.56 26.90
N VAL A 14 -29.16 3.53 25.98
CA VAL A 14 -28.35 4.76 26.07
C VAL A 14 -28.62 5.48 27.38
N ILE A 15 -29.89 5.71 27.72
CA ILE A 15 -30.27 6.45 28.93
C ILE A 15 -29.75 5.74 30.18
N LYS A 16 -29.95 4.42 30.27
CA LYS A 16 -29.52 3.61 31.41
C LYS A 16 -28.00 3.63 31.57
N GLU A 17 -27.27 3.33 30.51
CA GLU A 17 -25.80 3.24 30.56
C GLU A 17 -25.17 4.62 30.78
N MET A 18 -25.70 5.68 30.17
CA MET A 18 -25.25 7.06 30.43
C MET A 18 -25.42 7.44 31.90
N HIS A 19 -26.58 7.15 32.51
CA HIS A 19 -26.79 7.43 33.92
C HIS A 19 -25.78 6.67 34.81
N GLN A 20 -25.52 5.40 34.51
CA GLN A 20 -24.52 4.62 35.23
C GLN A 20 -23.11 5.18 35.04
N ILE A 21 -22.74 5.59 33.83
CA ILE A 21 -21.42 6.18 33.54
C ILE A 21 -21.21 7.46 34.35
N LEU A 22 -22.18 8.38 34.32
CA LEU A 22 -22.09 9.67 35.01
C LEU A 22 -22.07 9.56 36.53
N THR A 23 -22.61 8.48 37.09
CA THR A 23 -22.68 8.28 38.56
C THR A 23 -21.47 7.52 39.12
N THR A 24 -20.66 6.87 38.28
CA THR A 24 -19.59 5.95 38.75
C THR A 24 -18.20 6.25 38.19
N CYS A 25 -18.05 7.15 37.21
CA CYS A 25 -16.74 7.49 36.66
C CYS A 25 -15.86 8.21 37.69
N GLN A 26 -14.58 7.83 37.76
CA GLN A 26 -13.62 8.41 38.70
C GLN A 26 -12.81 9.55 38.10
N ASP A 27 -12.51 9.46 36.80
CA ASP A 27 -11.75 10.46 36.06
C ASP A 27 -12.22 10.59 34.61
N PHE A 28 -11.65 11.58 33.92
CA PHE A 28 -12.01 11.90 32.54
C PHE A 28 -11.64 10.78 31.55
N ALA A 29 -10.51 10.09 31.77
CA ALA A 29 -10.07 9.02 30.87
C ALA A 29 -10.98 7.79 30.97
N GLU A 30 -11.47 7.47 32.17
CA GLU A 30 -12.48 6.45 32.38
C GLU A 30 -13.81 6.85 31.70
N LEU A 31 -14.24 8.10 31.88
CA LEU A 31 -15.44 8.64 31.24
C LEU A 31 -15.38 8.50 29.71
N GLU A 32 -14.29 8.93 29.07
CA GLU A 32 -14.07 8.80 27.63
C GLU A 32 -14.17 7.34 27.15
N LYS A 33 -13.44 6.43 27.82
CA LYS A 33 -13.42 5.01 27.44
C LYS A 33 -14.79 4.36 27.59
N ARG A 34 -15.56 4.73 28.61
CA ARG A 34 -16.90 4.17 28.85
C ARG A 34 -17.92 4.71 27.84
N ILE A 35 -17.87 6.01 27.53
CA ILE A 35 -18.69 6.59 26.45
C ILE A 35 -18.35 5.93 25.12
N TYR A 36 -17.07 5.75 24.81
CA TYR A 36 -16.65 5.10 23.57
C TYR A 36 -17.20 3.67 23.44
N ARG A 37 -17.11 2.85 24.50
CA ARG A 37 -17.71 1.50 24.53
C ARG A 37 -19.23 1.50 24.39
N LEU A 38 -19.90 2.49 24.99
CA LEU A 38 -21.34 2.65 24.83
C LEU A 38 -21.70 2.95 23.36
N VAL A 39 -20.99 3.88 22.72
CA VAL A 39 -21.17 4.21 21.29
C VAL A 39 -20.91 2.98 20.41
N GLN A 40 -19.86 2.21 20.68
CA GLN A 40 -19.60 0.95 19.98
C GLN A 40 -20.78 -0.02 20.10
N THR A 41 -21.28 -0.24 21.32
CA THR A 41 -22.42 -1.13 21.59
C THR A 41 -23.69 -0.70 20.86
N ILE A 42 -24.01 0.60 20.91
CA ILE A 42 -25.16 1.19 20.20
C ILE A 42 -25.00 0.99 18.70
N THR A 43 -23.81 1.25 18.17
CA THR A 43 -23.51 1.14 16.73
C THR A 43 -23.65 -0.30 16.25
N LEU A 44 -23.17 -1.29 17.01
CA LEU A 44 -23.34 -2.70 16.69
C LEU A 44 -24.83 -3.11 16.64
N LYS A 45 -25.66 -2.61 17.57
CA LYS A 45 -27.11 -2.84 17.56
C LYS A 45 -27.78 -2.20 16.34
N LEU A 46 -27.39 -0.97 15.99
CA LEU A 46 -27.89 -0.30 14.79
C LEU A 46 -27.49 -1.04 13.51
N LEU A 47 -26.23 -1.47 13.40
CA LEU A 47 -25.73 -2.26 12.28
C LEU A 47 -26.49 -3.58 12.13
N LEU A 48 -26.69 -4.32 13.22
CA LEU A 48 -27.48 -5.54 13.21
C LEU A 48 -28.90 -5.29 12.73
N THR A 49 -29.53 -4.23 13.22
CA THR A 49 -30.90 -3.86 12.84
C THR A 49 -30.97 -3.48 11.35
N ALA A 50 -29.99 -2.74 10.85
CA ALA A 50 -29.87 -2.38 9.43
C ALA A 50 -29.68 -3.64 8.55
N CYS A 51 -28.78 -4.56 8.93
CA CYS A 51 -28.57 -5.82 8.20
C CYS A 51 -29.85 -6.66 8.13
N ASN A 52 -30.57 -6.79 9.24
CA ASN A 52 -31.83 -7.53 9.28
C ASN A 52 -32.90 -6.87 8.41
N TYR A 53 -33.00 -5.54 8.46
CA TYR A 53 -33.93 -4.78 7.63
C TYR A 53 -33.63 -4.96 6.14
N LEU A 54 -32.36 -4.81 5.74
CA LEU A 54 -31.93 -5.00 4.35
C LEU A 54 -32.19 -6.43 3.87
N ASP A 55 -31.91 -7.45 4.69
CA ASP A 55 -32.20 -8.85 4.33
C ASP A 55 -33.71 -9.10 4.13
N GLU A 56 -34.56 -8.51 4.97
CA GLU A 56 -36.02 -8.56 4.80
C GLU A 56 -36.49 -7.86 3.51
N GLU A 57 -35.97 -6.68 3.20
CA GLU A 57 -36.35 -5.96 1.98
C GLU A 57 -35.89 -6.71 0.73
N LEU A 58 -34.65 -7.20 0.71
CA LEU A 58 -34.12 -8.04 -0.38
C LEU A 58 -34.91 -9.33 -0.53
N MET A 59 -35.37 -9.93 0.56
CA MET A 59 -36.23 -11.12 0.51
C MET A 59 -37.58 -10.81 -0.16
N LYS A 60 -38.17 -9.64 0.11
CA LYS A 60 -39.47 -9.23 -0.44
C LYS A 60 -39.38 -8.82 -1.90
N SER A 61 -38.33 -8.10 -2.27
CA SER A 61 -38.12 -7.56 -3.62
C SER A 61 -37.49 -8.55 -4.59
N ARG A 62 -37.05 -9.73 -4.13
CA ARG A 62 -36.44 -10.74 -4.99
C ARG A 62 -37.39 -11.24 -6.09
N ASP A 63 -36.81 -11.59 -7.22
CA ASP A 63 -37.46 -12.41 -8.24
C ASP A 63 -37.74 -13.82 -7.66
N LYS A 64 -38.99 -14.10 -7.32
CA LYS A 64 -39.41 -15.36 -6.68
C LYS A 64 -39.41 -16.55 -7.65
N GLU A 65 -39.53 -16.30 -8.95
CA GLU A 65 -39.51 -17.34 -9.98
C GLU A 65 -38.07 -17.81 -10.22
N ARG A 66 -37.10 -16.91 -10.07
CA ARG A 66 -35.67 -17.21 -10.23
C ARG A 66 -34.99 -17.65 -8.93
N LEU A 67 -35.25 -16.97 -7.82
CA LEU A 67 -34.51 -17.14 -6.57
C LEU A 67 -35.32 -17.90 -5.53
N LYS A 68 -35.00 -19.19 -5.39
CA LYS A 68 -35.59 -20.06 -4.38
C LYS A 68 -34.86 -19.90 -3.05
N LEU A 69 -35.59 -19.50 -2.00
CA LEU A 69 -35.07 -19.50 -0.64
C LEU A 69 -34.89 -20.95 -0.16
N ILE A 70 -33.72 -21.27 0.36
CA ILE A 70 -33.40 -22.63 0.84
C ILE A 70 -33.27 -22.65 2.36
N HIS A 71 -32.40 -21.82 2.94
CA HIS A 71 -32.18 -21.79 4.39
C HIS A 71 -31.63 -20.44 4.84
N THR A 72 -31.48 -20.27 6.16
CA THR A 72 -30.85 -19.09 6.78
C THR A 72 -29.53 -19.50 7.43
N LYS A 73 -28.50 -18.68 7.32
CA LYS A 73 -27.19 -18.90 7.97
C LYS A 73 -26.77 -17.68 8.78
N THR A 74 -26.11 -17.90 9.89
CA THR A 74 -25.44 -16.84 10.65
C THR A 74 -24.14 -16.45 9.96
N ARG A 75 -23.82 -15.16 9.98
CA ARG A 75 -22.54 -14.59 9.58
C ARG A 75 -22.04 -13.68 10.69
N GLU A 76 -20.74 -13.72 10.91
CA GLU A 76 -20.02 -12.85 11.82
C GLU A 76 -19.03 -12.01 11.03
N ILE A 77 -18.97 -10.71 11.33
CA ILE A 77 -18.05 -9.75 10.73
C ILE A 77 -17.45 -8.87 11.84
N ILE A 78 -16.14 -8.68 11.80
CA ILE A 78 -15.41 -7.76 12.68
C ILE A 78 -15.48 -6.35 12.07
N THR A 79 -16.07 -5.42 12.81
CA THR A 79 -16.15 -3.99 12.45
C THR A 79 -15.24 -3.16 13.36
N PRO A 80 -14.97 -1.88 13.09
CA PRO A 80 -14.21 -1.03 14.02
C PRO A 80 -14.90 -0.85 15.39
N PHE A 81 -16.19 -1.17 15.47
CA PHE A 81 -17.00 -1.09 16.68
C PHE A 81 -17.09 -2.42 17.42
N GLY A 82 -16.54 -3.51 16.88
CA GLY A 82 -16.63 -4.86 17.40
C GLY A 82 -17.26 -5.86 16.43
N GLU A 83 -17.46 -7.08 16.92
CA GLU A 83 -18.06 -8.16 16.16
C GLU A 83 -19.58 -8.00 16.03
N VAL A 84 -20.08 -8.07 14.80
CA VAL A 84 -21.52 -8.11 14.51
C VAL A 84 -21.89 -9.48 13.97
N MET A 85 -22.81 -10.15 14.65
CA MET A 85 -23.40 -11.42 14.22
C MET A 85 -24.82 -11.18 13.70
N PHE A 86 -25.06 -11.49 12.43
CA PHE A 86 -26.36 -11.35 11.79
C PHE A 86 -26.76 -12.61 11.02
N LYS A 87 -28.06 -12.74 10.74
CA LYS A 87 -28.60 -13.83 9.92
C LYS A 87 -28.76 -13.35 8.48
N ARG A 88 -28.33 -14.17 7.53
CA ARG A 88 -28.49 -13.94 6.09
C ARG A 88 -29.21 -15.13 5.44
N ARG A 89 -30.05 -14.85 4.46
CA ARG A 89 -30.78 -15.89 3.71
C ARG A 89 -29.97 -16.39 2.52
N TYR A 90 -29.99 -17.71 2.32
CA TYR A 90 -29.35 -18.38 1.19
C TYR A 90 -30.37 -18.72 0.12
N TYR A 91 -30.04 -18.35 -1.11
CA TYR A 91 -30.87 -18.53 -2.29
C TYR A 91 -30.19 -19.46 -3.29
N ARG A 92 -30.98 -20.29 -3.97
CA ARG A 92 -30.57 -21.01 -5.17
C ARG A 92 -31.15 -20.28 -6.37
N ASP A 93 -30.30 -19.86 -7.29
CA ASP A 93 -30.72 -19.37 -8.61
C ASP A 93 -31.13 -20.57 -9.45
N LEU A 94 -32.41 -20.62 -9.85
CA LEU A 94 -32.96 -21.73 -10.62
C LEU A 94 -32.52 -21.70 -12.09
N LYS A 95 -32.03 -20.56 -12.60
CA LYS A 95 -31.52 -20.44 -13.97
C LYS A 95 -30.07 -20.91 -14.07
N THR A 96 -29.21 -20.44 -13.19
CA THR A 96 -27.76 -20.76 -13.23
C THR A 96 -27.39 -21.96 -12.37
N GLY A 97 -28.24 -22.34 -11.41
CA GLY A 97 -27.90 -23.32 -10.40
C GLY A 97 -26.91 -22.80 -9.36
N GLU A 98 -26.64 -21.50 -9.29
CA GLU A 98 -25.66 -20.96 -8.33
C GLU A 98 -26.30 -20.60 -6.98
N GLY A 99 -25.46 -20.61 -5.94
CA GLY A 99 -25.84 -20.19 -4.60
C GLY A 99 -25.59 -18.71 -4.39
N ARG A 100 -26.59 -17.97 -3.89
CA ARG A 100 -26.51 -16.52 -3.69
C ARG A 100 -26.88 -16.10 -2.28
N TYR A 101 -26.24 -15.04 -1.81
CA TYR A 101 -26.56 -14.37 -0.56
C TYR A 101 -26.81 -12.89 -0.87
N LEU A 102 -28.08 -12.53 -1.10
CA LEU A 102 -28.45 -11.19 -1.56
C LEU A 102 -27.95 -10.09 -0.62
N LEU A 103 -27.98 -10.32 0.70
CA LEU A 103 -27.47 -9.36 1.68
C LEU A 103 -25.97 -9.12 1.51
N ASP A 104 -25.17 -10.18 1.28
CA ASP A 104 -23.73 -10.01 1.12
C ASP A 104 -23.38 -9.28 -0.18
N GLU A 105 -24.07 -9.63 -1.26
CA GLU A 105 -23.89 -8.99 -2.57
C GLU A 105 -24.25 -7.51 -2.52
N ALA A 106 -25.36 -7.16 -1.86
CA ALA A 106 -25.79 -5.77 -1.68
C ALA A 106 -24.81 -4.95 -0.82
N LEU A 107 -24.15 -5.59 0.16
CA LEU A 107 -23.20 -4.96 1.06
C LEU A 107 -21.73 -5.08 0.60
N GLY A 108 -21.47 -5.72 -0.56
CA GLY A 108 -20.12 -5.95 -1.06
C GLY A 108 -19.26 -6.87 -0.19
N LEU A 109 -19.86 -7.81 0.55
CA LEU A 109 -19.15 -8.73 1.43
C LEU A 109 -18.67 -9.98 0.69
N ALA A 110 -17.36 -10.11 0.50
CA ALA A 110 -16.78 -11.26 -0.17
C ALA A 110 -17.02 -12.58 0.61
N PRO A 111 -17.06 -13.74 -0.06
CA PRO A 111 -17.19 -15.03 0.61
C PRO A 111 -16.10 -15.24 1.66
N ARG A 112 -16.48 -15.73 2.85
CA ARG A 112 -15.58 -16.01 3.99
C ARG A 112 -14.79 -14.82 4.55
N GLN A 113 -14.96 -13.61 4.01
CA GLN A 113 -14.39 -12.38 4.56
C GLN A 113 -14.82 -12.22 6.02
N ARG A 114 -13.84 -12.02 6.91
CA ARG A 114 -14.04 -11.85 8.36
C ARG A 114 -14.07 -10.38 8.78
N LEU A 115 -13.28 -9.53 8.15
CA LEU A 115 -13.24 -8.09 8.43
C LEU A 115 -14.30 -7.36 7.60
N SER A 116 -14.94 -6.34 8.17
CA SER A 116 -15.81 -5.46 7.39
C SER A 116 -15.00 -4.69 6.33
N PRO A 117 -15.59 -4.26 5.21
CA PRO A 117 -14.86 -3.51 4.18
C PRO A 117 -14.08 -2.30 4.74
N TRP A 118 -14.69 -1.56 5.67
CA TRP A 118 -14.04 -0.42 6.30
C TRP A 118 -12.94 -0.83 7.28
N THR A 119 -13.11 -1.94 8.02
CA THR A 119 -12.02 -2.50 8.85
C THR A 119 -10.85 -2.97 8.01
N THR A 120 -11.11 -3.63 6.86
CA THR A 120 -10.06 -4.01 5.89
C THR A 120 -9.31 -2.78 5.40
N GLU A 121 -10.00 -1.70 5.03
CA GLU A 121 -9.38 -0.45 4.58
C GLU A 121 -8.43 0.13 5.63
N ILE A 122 -8.90 0.28 6.87
CA ILE A 122 -8.07 0.79 7.98
C ILE A 122 -6.87 -0.14 8.23
N ALA A 123 -7.09 -1.45 8.23
CA ALA A 123 -6.02 -2.43 8.46
C ALA A 123 -4.93 -2.37 7.38
N VAL A 124 -5.31 -2.31 6.10
CA VAL A 124 -4.38 -2.20 4.97
C VAL A 124 -3.64 -0.86 5.00
N HIS A 125 -4.32 0.23 5.32
CA HIS A 125 -3.70 1.55 5.42
C HIS A 125 -2.61 1.59 6.49
N VAL A 126 -2.92 1.11 7.70
CA VAL A 126 -1.94 1.05 8.79
C VAL A 126 -0.80 0.09 8.46
N ALA A 127 -1.09 -1.03 7.78
CA ALA A 127 -0.08 -2.00 7.36
C ALA A 127 0.93 -1.47 6.34
N ALA A 128 0.56 -0.44 5.56
CA ALA A 128 1.47 0.24 4.65
C ALA A 128 2.53 1.09 5.38
N GLU A 129 2.22 1.54 6.60
CA GLU A 129 3.05 2.48 7.36
C GLU A 129 3.89 1.79 8.46
N MET A 130 3.53 0.58 8.87
CA MET A 130 4.22 -0.11 9.97
C MET A 130 4.17 -1.64 9.88
N PRO A 131 5.06 -2.35 10.60
CA PRO A 131 5.01 -3.82 10.67
C PRO A 131 3.65 -4.34 11.14
N TYR A 132 3.17 -5.44 10.54
CA TYR A 132 1.82 -5.99 10.79
C TYR A 132 1.48 -6.26 12.27
N HIS A 133 2.46 -6.64 13.09
CA HIS A 133 2.22 -6.84 14.53
C HIS A 133 1.96 -5.52 15.26
N LYS A 134 2.63 -4.42 14.87
CA LYS A 134 2.35 -3.09 15.41
C LYS A 134 1.00 -2.57 14.93
N ALA A 135 0.65 -2.84 13.67
CA ALA A 135 -0.67 -2.52 13.14
C ALA A 135 -1.79 -3.19 13.96
N ALA A 136 -1.64 -4.49 14.26
CA ALA A 136 -2.60 -5.22 15.10
C ALA A 136 -2.73 -4.63 16.50
N ILE A 137 -1.62 -4.30 17.16
CA ILE A 137 -1.62 -3.66 18.49
C ILE A 137 -2.33 -2.30 18.43
N LEU A 138 -1.98 -1.46 17.45
CA LEU A 138 -2.58 -0.14 17.29
C LEU A 138 -4.09 -0.22 17.08
N LEU A 139 -4.55 -1.11 16.19
CA LEU A 139 -5.99 -1.30 15.95
C LEU A 139 -6.72 -1.74 17.23
N ARG A 140 -6.13 -2.65 18.00
CA ARG A 140 -6.67 -3.10 19.27
C ARG A 140 -6.78 -1.95 20.29
N GLU A 141 -5.74 -1.11 20.39
CA GLU A 141 -5.73 0.03 21.31
C GLU A 141 -6.76 1.08 20.92
N LEU A 142 -6.80 1.51 19.65
CA LEU A 142 -7.74 2.53 19.15
C LEU A 142 -9.20 2.11 19.24
N THR A 143 -9.46 0.80 19.21
CA THR A 143 -10.83 0.25 19.30
C THR A 143 -11.18 -0.24 20.71
N LEU A 144 -10.36 0.03 21.71
CA LEU A 144 -10.52 -0.46 23.09
C LEU A 144 -10.74 -1.98 23.18
N GLY A 145 -10.09 -2.74 22.30
CA GLY A 145 -10.17 -4.19 22.21
C GLY A 145 -11.29 -4.72 21.31
N ALA A 146 -12.09 -3.86 20.68
CA ALA A 146 -13.17 -4.30 19.80
C ALA A 146 -12.66 -4.97 18.50
N VAL A 147 -11.46 -4.60 18.04
CA VAL A 147 -10.74 -5.27 16.96
C VAL A 147 -9.49 -5.94 17.52
N ASP A 148 -9.54 -7.27 17.71
CA ASP A 148 -8.39 -8.08 18.14
C ASP A 148 -8.06 -9.11 17.04
N ILE A 149 -7.20 -8.70 16.10
CA ILE A 149 -6.86 -9.50 14.92
C ILE A 149 -5.39 -9.88 14.90
N ARG A 150 -5.09 -11.03 14.30
CA ARG A 150 -3.71 -11.51 14.17
C ARG A 150 -2.97 -10.70 13.10
N ALA A 151 -1.67 -10.49 13.31
CA ALA A 151 -0.79 -9.86 12.32
C ALA A 151 -0.85 -10.56 10.94
N MET A 152 -1.03 -11.88 10.92
CA MET A 152 -1.20 -12.66 9.68
C MET A 152 -2.47 -12.29 8.92
N THR A 153 -3.57 -12.00 9.63
CA THR A 153 -4.81 -11.55 8.98
C THR A 153 -4.60 -10.20 8.28
N ILE A 154 -3.88 -9.27 8.91
CA ILE A 154 -3.54 -7.99 8.30
C ILE A 154 -2.64 -8.20 7.07
N TRP A 155 -1.67 -9.12 7.16
CA TRP A 155 -0.82 -9.49 6.03
C TRP A 155 -1.65 -10.04 4.86
N ASP A 156 -2.57 -10.99 5.11
CA ASP A 156 -3.44 -11.57 4.08
C ASP A 156 -4.27 -10.49 3.37
N GLU A 157 -4.89 -9.57 4.13
CA GLU A 157 -5.68 -8.46 3.59
C GLU A 157 -4.80 -7.48 2.77
N ALA A 158 -3.57 -7.22 3.22
CA ALA A 158 -2.61 -6.41 2.48
C ALA A 158 -2.15 -7.09 1.17
N GLN A 159 -1.97 -8.41 1.18
CA GLN A 159 -1.66 -9.18 -0.04
C GLN A 159 -2.82 -9.11 -1.04
N GLU A 160 -4.05 -9.29 -0.57
CA GLU A 160 -5.24 -9.21 -1.42
C GLU A 160 -5.43 -7.81 -2.01
N ALA A 161 -5.20 -6.76 -1.20
CA ALA A 161 -5.19 -5.37 -1.69
C ALA A 161 -4.10 -5.15 -2.75
N GLY A 162 -2.89 -5.66 -2.51
CA GLY A 162 -1.80 -5.60 -3.47
C GLY A 162 -2.11 -6.34 -4.78
N LYS A 163 -2.78 -7.49 -4.71
CA LYS A 163 -3.22 -8.26 -5.89
C LYS A 163 -4.21 -7.47 -6.73
N LYS A 164 -5.20 -6.82 -6.10
CA LYS A 164 -6.16 -5.97 -6.80
C LYS A 164 -5.50 -4.77 -7.48
N LEU A 165 -4.50 -4.16 -6.83
CA LEU A 165 -3.72 -3.08 -7.43
C LEU A 165 -2.91 -3.57 -8.65
N LEU A 166 -2.35 -4.77 -8.58
CA LEU A 166 -1.64 -5.38 -9.70
C LEU A 166 -2.59 -5.70 -10.86
N GLU A 167 -3.74 -6.31 -10.59
CA GLU A 167 -4.78 -6.59 -11.59
C GLU A 167 -5.27 -5.30 -12.27
N GLN A 168 -5.47 -4.24 -11.49
CA GLN A 168 -5.83 -2.92 -12.02
C GLN A 168 -4.72 -2.32 -12.90
N ALA A 169 -3.46 -2.37 -12.44
CA ALA A 169 -2.34 -1.84 -13.22
C ALA A 169 -2.17 -2.60 -14.55
N GLU A 170 -2.38 -3.91 -14.54
CA GLU A 170 -2.32 -4.74 -15.74
C GLU A 170 -3.47 -4.44 -16.71
N GLU A 171 -4.70 -4.29 -16.22
CA GLU A 171 -5.84 -3.89 -17.06
C GLU A 171 -5.62 -2.51 -17.69
N GLU A 172 -5.09 -1.55 -16.91
CA GLU A 172 -4.73 -0.22 -17.40
C GLU A 172 -3.62 -0.29 -18.45
N ARG A 173 -2.62 -1.16 -18.26
CA ARG A 173 -1.56 -1.41 -19.25
C ARG A 173 -2.13 -1.97 -20.55
N GLN A 174 -2.97 -3.01 -20.47
CA GLN A 174 -3.58 -3.66 -21.63
C GLN A 174 -4.51 -2.71 -22.39
N ALA A 175 -5.26 -1.85 -21.69
CA ALA A 175 -6.08 -0.82 -22.31
C ALA A 175 -5.25 0.05 -23.27
N VAL A 176 -4.09 0.54 -22.81
CA VAL A 176 -3.24 1.42 -23.61
C VAL A 176 -2.48 0.68 -24.70
N PHE A 177 -1.81 -0.42 -24.36
CA PHE A 177 -0.82 -1.05 -25.24
C PHE A 177 -1.38 -2.18 -26.11
N ASP A 178 -2.47 -2.83 -25.69
CA ASP A 178 -3.07 -3.94 -26.45
C ASP A 178 -4.34 -3.48 -27.19
N ARG A 179 -5.12 -2.58 -26.58
CA ARG A 179 -6.40 -2.09 -27.16
C ARG A 179 -6.33 -0.69 -27.76
N GLY A 180 -5.25 0.06 -27.52
CA GLY A 180 -5.09 1.42 -28.05
C GLY A 180 -6.00 2.46 -27.40
N GLU A 181 -6.55 2.18 -26.21
CA GLU A 181 -7.37 3.10 -25.43
C GLU A 181 -6.49 4.12 -24.72
N LEU A 182 -6.36 5.32 -25.31
CA LEU A 182 -5.55 6.37 -24.72
C LEU A 182 -6.17 6.90 -23.42
N PRO A 183 -5.41 6.98 -22.31
CA PRO A 183 -5.89 7.58 -21.07
C PRO A 183 -6.28 9.04 -21.28
N LYS A 184 -7.42 9.46 -20.72
CA LYS A 184 -7.93 10.84 -20.83
C LYS A 184 -7.39 11.71 -19.70
N GLY A 185 -6.10 12.01 -19.73
CA GLY A 185 -5.49 12.98 -18.83
C GLY A 185 -6.08 14.37 -19.04
N TRP A 186 -6.34 15.08 -17.95
CA TRP A 186 -6.95 16.43 -17.99
C TRP A 186 -5.91 17.54 -17.88
N ARG A 187 -4.69 17.22 -17.41
CA ARG A 187 -3.66 18.20 -17.14
C ARG A 187 -2.77 18.42 -18.36
N GLN A 188 -2.74 19.64 -18.86
CA GLN A 188 -1.84 20.04 -19.94
C GLN A 188 -0.54 20.59 -19.35
N SER A 189 0.60 20.04 -19.76
CA SER A 189 1.93 20.55 -19.42
C SER A 189 2.79 20.55 -20.66
N ARG A 190 3.58 21.62 -20.87
CA ARG A 190 4.54 21.69 -21.99
C ARG A 190 5.76 20.81 -21.75
N GLU A 191 6.15 20.64 -20.49
CA GLU A 191 7.30 19.82 -20.09
C GLU A 191 6.88 18.76 -19.07
N LEU A 192 7.34 17.52 -19.28
CA LEU A 192 7.18 16.44 -18.29
C LEU A 192 8.53 15.78 -18.01
N ARG A 193 8.86 15.64 -16.73
CA ARG A 193 10.09 15.01 -16.26
C ARG A 193 9.73 13.69 -15.60
N VAL A 194 10.44 12.63 -15.95
CA VAL A 194 10.26 11.28 -15.40
C VAL A 194 11.62 10.79 -14.91
N GLU A 195 11.80 10.71 -13.60
CA GLU A 195 13.00 10.14 -12.98
C GLU A 195 12.72 8.70 -12.55
N ALA A 196 13.60 7.76 -12.88
CA ALA A 196 13.48 6.36 -12.52
C ALA A 196 14.68 5.89 -11.69
N ASP A 197 14.42 4.97 -10.76
CA ASP A 197 15.41 4.37 -9.86
C ASP A 197 15.03 2.93 -9.51
N GLU A 198 15.98 2.14 -9.00
CA GLU A 198 15.76 0.76 -8.55
C GLU A 198 16.24 0.56 -7.11
N VAL A 199 15.32 0.12 -6.24
CA VAL A 199 15.60 -0.17 -4.83
C VAL A 199 15.50 -1.65 -4.58
N TRP A 200 16.54 -2.22 -3.97
CA TRP A 200 16.61 -3.63 -3.63
C TRP A 200 16.19 -3.86 -2.17
N VAL A 201 15.14 -4.65 -1.97
CA VAL A 201 14.69 -5.08 -0.64
C VAL A 201 14.95 -6.56 -0.42
N ALA A 202 15.24 -6.93 0.83
CA ALA A 202 15.37 -8.33 1.20
C ALA A 202 13.98 -8.99 1.22
N GLY A 203 13.76 -9.97 0.37
CA GLY A 203 12.60 -10.84 0.40
C GLY A 203 12.76 -11.97 1.42
N ARG A 204 11.63 -12.54 1.85
CA ARG A 204 11.64 -13.84 2.55
C ARG A 204 11.68 -14.96 1.53
N ASP A 205 12.43 -16.00 1.86
CA ASP A 205 12.59 -17.18 1.01
C ASP A 205 12.16 -18.43 1.75
N ASN A 206 11.51 -19.36 1.04
CA ASN A 206 11.13 -20.67 1.55
C ASN A 206 12.34 -21.64 1.49
N GLY A 207 13.48 -21.23 2.05
CA GLY A 207 14.61 -22.12 2.35
C GLY A 207 15.77 -22.22 1.34
N LYS A 208 15.95 -21.32 0.35
CA LYS A 208 17.04 -21.35 -0.64
C LYS A 208 17.92 -20.07 -0.71
N GLY A 209 17.98 -19.29 0.37
CA GLY A 209 18.85 -18.11 0.51
C GLY A 209 18.10 -16.77 0.57
N ARG A 210 18.81 -15.65 0.74
CA ARG A 210 18.18 -14.32 0.78
C ARG A 210 17.80 -13.90 -0.65
N ARG A 211 16.54 -14.09 -1.05
CA ARG A 211 15.99 -13.51 -2.30
C ARG A 211 16.00 -11.99 -2.17
N LYS A 212 16.58 -11.29 -3.15
CA LYS A 212 16.42 -9.84 -3.25
C LYS A 212 15.29 -9.53 -4.23
N ILE A 213 14.44 -8.59 -3.87
CA ILE A 213 13.34 -8.12 -4.71
C ILE A 213 13.74 -6.72 -5.18
N ALA A 214 13.77 -6.53 -6.49
CA ALA A 214 14.00 -5.23 -7.11
C ALA A 214 12.66 -4.50 -7.25
N ILE A 215 12.55 -3.34 -6.62
CA ILE A 215 11.42 -2.43 -6.75
C ILE A 215 11.86 -1.31 -7.69
N LYS A 216 11.20 -1.21 -8.85
CA LYS A 216 11.39 -0.09 -9.78
C LYS A 216 10.49 1.05 -9.35
N ILE A 217 11.02 2.26 -9.35
CA ILE A 217 10.33 3.48 -8.96
C ILE A 217 10.47 4.49 -10.08
N GLY A 218 9.36 5.14 -10.44
CA GLY A 218 9.26 6.15 -11.47
C GLY A 218 8.51 7.34 -10.90
N VAL A 219 9.05 8.54 -11.11
CA VAL A 219 8.49 9.78 -10.58
C VAL A 219 8.27 10.76 -11.72
N GLY A 220 7.01 10.96 -12.09
CA GLY A 220 6.57 11.98 -13.05
C GLY A 220 6.31 13.32 -12.35
N TYR A 221 6.78 14.43 -12.91
CA TYR A 221 6.57 15.77 -12.38
C TYR A 221 6.81 16.86 -13.43
N GLU A 222 6.26 18.05 -13.23
CA GLU A 222 6.36 19.16 -14.21
C GLU A 222 7.62 19.99 -14.02
N GLY A 223 8.01 20.24 -12.77
CA GLY A 223 9.16 21.09 -12.45
C GLY A 223 9.54 21.05 -10.98
N LYS A 224 10.61 21.76 -10.62
CA LYS A 224 11.08 21.89 -9.23
C LYS A 224 10.86 23.33 -8.76
N VAL A 225 9.93 23.54 -7.84
CA VAL A 225 9.59 24.86 -7.29
C VAL A 225 10.30 25.07 -5.96
N LYS A 226 10.86 26.27 -5.72
CA LYS A 226 11.51 26.61 -4.46
C LYS A 226 10.44 26.84 -3.38
N VAL A 227 10.53 26.09 -2.29
CA VAL A 227 9.59 26.15 -1.13
C VAL A 227 10.31 26.55 0.17
N GLY A 228 11.56 26.98 0.06
CA GLY A 228 12.39 27.45 1.18
C GLY A 228 13.81 27.73 0.71
N GLN A 229 14.68 28.15 1.64
CA GLN A 229 16.05 28.58 1.30
C GLN A 229 16.84 27.49 0.56
N ASN A 230 16.76 26.24 1.04
CA ASN A 230 17.40 25.06 0.46
C ASN A 230 16.42 23.91 0.18
N ARG A 231 15.12 24.20 0.07
CA ARG A 231 14.08 23.19 -0.17
C ARG A 231 13.38 23.43 -1.49
N ARG A 232 13.24 22.37 -2.28
CA ARG A 232 12.47 22.35 -3.52
C ARG A 232 11.38 21.29 -3.41
N SER A 233 10.22 21.57 -3.98
CA SER A 233 9.14 20.61 -4.15
C SER A 233 8.99 20.27 -5.62
N LEU A 234 8.58 19.03 -5.90
CA LEU A 234 8.21 18.62 -7.25
C LEU A 234 6.78 19.08 -7.51
N GLN A 235 6.60 19.88 -8.56
CA GLN A 235 5.28 20.30 -9.01
C GLN A 235 4.55 19.10 -9.59
N GLU A 236 3.35 18.83 -9.06
CA GLU A 236 2.44 17.81 -9.60
C GLU A 236 3.07 16.41 -9.61
N ARG A 237 3.72 16.05 -8.52
CA ARG A 237 4.40 14.76 -8.38
C ARG A 237 3.42 13.59 -8.47
N GLN A 238 3.72 12.64 -9.35
CA GLN A 238 3.11 11.31 -9.39
C GLN A 238 4.19 10.23 -9.26
N VAL A 239 3.94 9.21 -8.44
CA VAL A 239 4.86 8.10 -8.19
C VAL A 239 4.23 6.83 -8.71
N VAL A 240 5.02 6.07 -9.48
CA VAL A 240 4.70 4.74 -9.97
C VAL A 240 5.76 3.80 -9.41
N ALA A 241 5.35 2.68 -8.81
CA ALA A 241 6.28 1.70 -8.26
C ALA A 241 5.78 0.28 -8.55
N GLY A 242 6.69 -0.63 -8.90
CA GLY A 242 6.33 -1.99 -9.28
C GLY A 242 7.49 -2.98 -9.15
N VAL A 243 7.13 -4.26 -9.00
CA VAL A 243 8.07 -5.39 -9.02
C VAL A 243 7.89 -6.11 -10.34
N THR A 244 8.42 -5.52 -11.41
CA THR A 244 8.24 -6.02 -12.77
C THR A 244 9.49 -5.80 -13.63
N GLU A 245 9.48 -6.31 -14.85
CA GLU A 245 10.56 -6.11 -15.82
C GLU A 245 10.57 -4.67 -16.36
N GLY A 246 11.72 -4.22 -16.88
CA GLY A 246 11.90 -2.83 -17.31
C GLY A 246 10.88 -2.36 -18.34
N LYS A 247 10.58 -3.21 -19.32
CA LYS A 247 9.59 -2.93 -20.37
C LYS A 247 8.19 -2.72 -19.80
N VAL A 248 7.71 -3.72 -19.05
CA VAL A 248 6.38 -3.69 -18.42
C VAL A 248 6.26 -2.49 -17.47
N PHE A 249 7.32 -2.18 -16.72
CA PHE A 249 7.34 -1.02 -15.84
C PHE A 249 7.12 0.29 -16.59
N TRP A 250 7.77 0.50 -17.74
CA TRP A 250 7.57 1.72 -18.53
C TRP A 250 6.17 1.81 -19.14
N GLU A 251 5.59 0.69 -19.54
CA GLU A 251 4.19 0.64 -19.98
C GLU A 251 3.23 1.06 -18.86
N GLU A 252 3.44 0.53 -17.64
CA GLU A 252 2.68 0.96 -16.46
C GLU A 252 2.88 2.46 -16.16
N VAL A 253 4.11 2.98 -16.27
CA VAL A 253 4.40 4.41 -16.09
C VAL A 253 3.59 5.25 -17.09
N ILE A 254 3.58 4.88 -18.37
CA ILE A 254 2.81 5.61 -19.39
C ILE A 254 1.31 5.57 -19.09
N ALA A 255 0.77 4.38 -18.80
CA ALA A 255 -0.65 4.21 -18.49
C ALA A 255 -1.06 5.08 -17.28
N GLN A 256 -0.26 5.09 -16.22
CA GLN A 256 -0.56 5.86 -15.00
C GLN A 256 -0.35 7.37 -15.18
N LEU A 257 0.73 7.81 -15.83
CA LEU A 257 0.94 9.24 -16.10
C LEU A 257 -0.13 9.79 -17.04
N GLY A 258 -0.56 9.01 -18.05
CA GLY A 258 -1.61 9.39 -18.99
C GLY A 258 -2.96 9.67 -18.33
N ARG A 259 -3.24 9.13 -17.15
CA ARG A 259 -4.48 9.44 -16.40
C ARG A 259 -4.50 10.85 -15.84
N ARG A 260 -3.32 11.41 -15.57
CA ARG A 260 -3.17 12.75 -15.00
C ARG A 260 -2.87 13.77 -16.09
N TRP A 261 -1.87 13.48 -16.93
CA TRP A 261 -1.43 14.37 -17.99
C TRP A 261 -1.99 13.97 -19.34
N ASP A 262 -2.44 14.96 -20.10
CA ASP A 262 -2.61 14.81 -21.54
C ASP A 262 -1.22 14.71 -22.17
N LEU A 263 -0.75 13.48 -22.38
CA LEU A 263 0.57 13.22 -22.94
C LEU A 263 0.71 13.74 -24.38
N SER A 264 -0.39 13.97 -25.10
CA SER A 264 -0.33 14.54 -26.46
C SER A 264 0.02 16.03 -26.45
N ALA A 265 -0.26 16.73 -25.35
CA ALA A 265 0.04 18.15 -25.18
C ALA A 265 1.50 18.42 -24.75
N VAL A 266 2.27 17.39 -24.41
CA VAL A 266 3.65 17.55 -23.93
C VAL A 266 4.60 17.78 -25.10
N GLU A 267 5.32 18.90 -25.06
CA GLU A 267 6.29 19.28 -26.07
C GLU A 267 7.65 18.62 -25.82
N GLU A 268 8.08 18.57 -24.55
CA GLU A 268 9.38 18.04 -24.15
C GLU A 268 9.28 17.06 -22.99
N TYR A 269 9.95 15.91 -23.15
CA TYR A 269 10.12 14.92 -22.10
C TYR A 269 11.56 14.85 -21.63
N TYR A 270 11.73 14.66 -20.33
CA TYR A 270 13.04 14.41 -19.74
C TYR A 270 13.00 13.12 -18.95
N VAL A 271 13.71 12.10 -19.43
CA VAL A 271 13.84 10.82 -18.71
C VAL A 271 15.17 10.83 -17.97
N GLY A 272 15.18 10.53 -16.68
CA GLY A 272 16.40 10.53 -15.89
C GLY A 272 16.55 9.33 -14.98
N GLY A 273 17.80 9.02 -14.62
CA GLY A 273 18.14 7.92 -13.71
C GLY A 273 19.64 7.64 -13.68
N ASP A 274 20.00 6.46 -13.15
CA ASP A 274 21.39 6.07 -12.88
C ASP A 274 22.19 5.60 -14.10
N GLY A 275 21.54 5.45 -15.26
CA GLY A 275 22.16 5.00 -16.51
C GLY A 275 21.96 3.51 -16.80
N ALA A 276 21.26 2.77 -15.94
CA ALA A 276 20.89 1.38 -16.19
C ALA A 276 20.16 1.23 -17.54
N SER A 277 20.41 0.10 -18.22
CA SER A 277 19.86 -0.16 -19.56
C SER A 277 18.34 -0.10 -19.58
N TRP A 278 17.68 -0.62 -18.55
CA TRP A 278 16.22 -0.59 -18.43
C TRP A 278 15.68 0.84 -18.28
N ILE A 279 16.42 1.77 -17.68
CA ILE A 279 15.98 3.18 -17.58
C ILE A 279 16.03 3.85 -18.95
N LYS A 280 17.06 3.55 -19.75
CA LYS A 280 17.20 4.09 -21.11
C LYS A 280 16.10 3.62 -22.05
N GLN A 281 15.50 2.44 -21.80
CA GLN A 281 14.33 1.98 -22.55
C GLN A 281 13.14 2.95 -22.44
N GLY A 282 13.05 3.74 -21.36
CA GLY A 282 12.01 4.76 -21.22
C GLY A 282 11.99 5.79 -22.36
N LEU A 283 13.13 6.01 -23.05
CA LEU A 283 13.20 6.89 -24.21
C LEU A 283 12.37 6.40 -25.40
N GLU A 284 12.06 5.10 -25.47
CA GLU A 284 11.22 4.51 -26.51
C GLU A 284 9.73 4.87 -26.30
N TYR A 285 9.35 5.18 -25.06
CA TYR A 285 7.96 5.45 -24.67
C TYR A 285 7.57 6.93 -24.69
N PHE A 286 8.56 7.83 -24.66
CA PHE A 286 8.34 9.27 -24.61
C PHE A 286 8.90 9.95 -25.88
N PRO A 287 8.02 10.42 -26.80
CA PRO A 287 8.47 11.07 -28.02
C PRO A 287 9.36 12.29 -27.74
N ARG A 288 10.50 12.41 -28.42
CA ARG A 288 11.47 13.53 -28.23
C ARG A 288 12.08 13.62 -26.83
N ALA A 289 12.09 12.53 -26.07
CA ALA A 289 12.68 12.53 -24.73
C ALA A 289 14.19 12.76 -24.75
N THR A 290 14.65 13.61 -23.85
CA THR A 290 16.08 13.82 -23.56
C THR A 290 16.48 13.08 -22.30
N TYR A 291 17.50 12.23 -22.41
CA TYR A 291 18.05 11.52 -21.25
C TYR A 291 18.88 12.44 -20.34
N ARG A 292 18.66 12.37 -19.02
CA ARG A 292 19.44 13.10 -18.01
C ARG A 292 19.98 12.16 -16.93
N LEU A 293 21.31 12.03 -16.87
CA LEU A 293 21.96 11.26 -15.81
C LEU A 293 21.80 11.97 -14.45
N ASP A 294 21.39 11.22 -13.42
CA ASP A 294 21.26 11.73 -12.05
C ASP A 294 22.61 12.31 -11.54
N PRO A 295 22.63 13.55 -11.02
CA PRO A 295 23.77 14.11 -10.30
C PRO A 295 24.38 13.20 -9.22
N LEU A 296 23.61 12.34 -8.54
CA LEU A 296 24.17 11.41 -7.55
C LEU A 296 25.08 10.37 -8.21
N SER A 297 24.66 9.80 -9.34
CA SER A 297 25.49 8.87 -10.13
C SER A 297 26.76 9.53 -10.65
N LYS A 298 26.71 10.82 -11.01
CA LYS A 298 27.92 11.59 -11.37
C LYS A 298 28.91 11.69 -10.21
N LYS A 299 28.43 11.92 -8.99
CA LYS A 299 29.28 11.98 -7.79
C LYS A 299 29.88 10.61 -7.47
N GLN A 300 29.11 9.55 -7.63
CA GLN A 300 29.58 8.18 -7.40
C GLN A 300 30.64 7.77 -8.44
N LEU A 301 30.43 8.10 -9.72
CA LEU A 301 31.43 7.93 -10.77
C LEU A 301 32.72 8.70 -10.46
N GLY A 302 32.60 9.94 -9.95
CA GLY A 302 33.74 10.74 -9.51
C GLY A 302 34.51 10.08 -8.36
N ARG A 303 33.82 9.51 -7.38
CA ARG A 303 34.45 8.73 -6.29
C ARG A 303 35.14 7.48 -6.81
N ASP A 304 34.47 6.68 -7.63
CA ASP A 304 35.01 5.43 -8.17
C ASP A 304 36.23 5.67 -9.07
N LEU A 305 36.25 6.77 -9.84
CA LEU A 305 37.40 7.20 -10.63
C LEU A 305 38.56 7.67 -9.74
N SER A 306 38.25 8.41 -8.67
CA SER A 306 39.27 8.85 -7.70
C SER A 306 39.91 7.67 -6.96
N ASP A 307 39.12 6.68 -6.55
CA ASP A 307 39.61 5.46 -5.90
C ASP A 307 40.44 4.59 -6.86
N LYS A 308 40.05 4.49 -8.14
CA LYS A 308 40.85 3.82 -9.17
C LYS A 308 42.17 4.54 -9.45
N SER A 309 42.18 5.87 -9.46
CA SER A 309 43.43 6.65 -9.61
C SER A 309 44.37 6.47 -8.40
N ASN A 310 43.83 6.40 -7.18
CA ASN A 310 44.62 6.13 -5.99
C ASN A 310 45.19 4.70 -5.96
N ARG A 311 44.44 3.70 -6.47
CA ARG A 311 44.95 2.33 -6.60
C ARG A 311 46.06 2.20 -7.66
N LYS A 312 45.97 2.93 -8.78
CA LYS A 312 47.06 3.01 -9.78
C LYS A 312 48.28 3.77 -9.25
N ALA A 313 48.08 4.87 -8.53
CA ALA A 313 49.18 5.62 -7.92
C ALA A 313 49.89 4.83 -6.80
N GLY A 314 49.20 3.90 -6.15
CA GLY A 314 49.77 2.97 -5.17
C GLY A 314 50.55 1.80 -5.79
N SER A 315 50.24 1.38 -7.03
CA SER A 315 50.97 0.30 -7.70
C SER A 315 52.26 0.75 -8.38
N ASP A 316 52.39 2.04 -8.70
CA ASP A 316 53.59 2.62 -9.33
C ASP A 316 54.67 3.06 -8.32
N ARG A 317 54.43 2.91 -7.01
CA ARG A 317 55.45 3.10 -5.97
C ARG A 317 55.97 1.76 -5.47
N ARG A 318 56.76 1.06 -6.27
CA ARG A 318 57.72 0.07 -5.74
C ARG A 318 59.00 0.81 -5.35
N PRO A 319 59.45 0.76 -4.08
CA PRO A 319 60.75 1.32 -3.72
C PRO A 319 61.86 0.51 -4.40
N GLY A 320 62.76 1.20 -5.10
CA GLY A 320 63.99 0.61 -5.62
C GLY A 320 64.85 0.08 -4.47
N ILE A 321 65.34 -1.14 -4.63
CA ILE A 321 66.30 -1.78 -3.73
C ILE A 321 67.65 -1.08 -3.92
N PRO A 322 68.29 -0.49 -2.88
CA PRO A 322 69.67 -0.04 -2.98
C PRO A 322 70.64 -1.24 -2.82
N PRO A 323 71.84 -1.22 -3.45
CA PRO A 323 72.75 -2.35 -3.43
C PRO A 323 73.48 -2.45 -2.07
N HIS A 324 73.77 -3.70 -1.68
CA HIS A 324 74.46 -4.09 -0.46
C HIS A 324 75.94 -3.64 -0.42
N SER A 325 76.39 -3.24 0.77
CA SER A 325 77.80 -3.20 1.21
C SER A 325 77.90 -3.93 2.56
N PRO A 326 78.85 -4.86 2.77
CA PRO A 326 79.03 -5.55 4.05
C PRO A 326 80.11 -4.88 4.90
N GLU A 327 79.97 -4.89 6.23
CA GLU A 327 81.04 -5.20 7.22
C GLU A 327 80.68 -4.84 8.68
N ASN A 328 81.05 -5.77 9.58
CA ASN A 328 81.35 -5.68 11.03
C ASN A 328 80.19 -5.34 11.98
N GLU A 329 79.65 -6.26 12.79
CA GLU A 329 80.23 -7.19 13.80
C GLU A 329 80.79 -6.48 15.06
N THR A 330 80.43 -7.04 16.23
CA THR A 330 80.72 -6.68 17.64
C THR A 330 79.81 -5.63 18.31
N ALA A 331 79.47 -5.69 19.60
CA ALA A 331 79.37 -6.69 20.67
C ALA A 331 78.96 -5.92 21.97
N TRP A 332 78.40 -6.63 22.97
CA TRP A 332 78.24 -6.22 24.39
C TRP A 332 77.27 -5.06 24.70
N SER A 333 76.67 -4.89 25.88
CA SER A 333 76.22 -5.71 27.01
C SER A 333 75.54 -4.74 27.99
N THR A 334 74.65 -5.27 28.86
CA THR A 334 74.41 -4.81 30.25
C THR A 334 74.05 -3.33 30.52
N LEU A 335 72.83 -3.07 31.02
CA LEU A 335 72.50 -2.84 32.45
C LEU A 335 71.13 -2.15 32.62
N GLU A 336 70.41 -2.65 33.62
CA GLU A 336 69.26 -2.10 34.38
C GLU A 336 67.94 -1.77 33.69
#